data_AF-Q6T1K1-F1
#
_entry.id   AF-Q6T1K1-F1
#
_cell.length_a   1.000
_cell.length_b   1.000
_cell.length_c   1.000
_cell.angle_alpha   90.00
_cell.angle_beta   90.00
_cell.angle_gamma   90.00
#
_symmetry.space_group_name_H-M   'P 1'
#
loop_
_entity.id
_entity.type
_entity.pdbx_description
1 polymer ?
#
loop_
_entity_poly.entity_id
_entity_poly.type
_entity_poly.pdbx_seq_one_letter_code
_entity_poly.pdbx_strand_id
1 'polypeptide(L)'
;TRDVDTQQASTQKPTRTATFKLSNAETASLSPRMFAANAPQTTTHKILHTNDIHGRLAEEKGRVIGMAKLKTVKEQEKPDLMLDAGDAFQGLPLSNQSKGEEMAKAMNAVGYDAMAVGNHEFDFGYDQLKKLEGMLDFLMLSTNVYKDGKRAFKPS
;
A
#
# COMPACT_ATOMS: atom_id res chain seq x y z
N THR A 1 -4.18 -1.81 -57.52
CA THR A 1 -4.60 -2.56 -58.72
C THR A 1 -3.60 -3.67 -58.97
N ARG A 2 -4.13 -4.90 -59.12
CA ARG A 2 -3.50 -6.17 -59.54
C ARG A 2 -2.92 -7.07 -58.46
N ASP A 3 -3.77 -8.03 -58.11
CA ASP A 3 -3.53 -9.40 -57.68
C ASP A 3 -2.69 -10.23 -58.68
N VAL A 4 -2.46 -11.50 -58.25
CA VAL A 4 -2.30 -12.76 -59.02
C VAL A 4 -0.85 -13.26 -59.10
N ASP A 5 -0.44 -14.25 -58.27
CA ASP A 5 -0.42 -15.72 -58.51
C ASP A 5 0.81 -16.11 -59.38
N THR A 6 1.54 -17.23 -59.26
CA THR A 6 1.16 -18.65 -59.10
C THR A 6 2.44 -19.53 -58.98
N GLN A 7 2.32 -20.66 -58.25
CA GLN A 7 2.80 -22.06 -58.53
C GLN A 7 4.30 -22.44 -58.59
N GLN A 8 4.76 -23.37 -57.72
CA GLN A 8 4.98 -24.86 -57.88
C GLN A 8 6.28 -25.22 -58.66
N ALA A 9 7.07 -26.29 -58.44
CA ALA A 9 6.85 -27.63 -57.89
C ALA A 9 8.18 -28.38 -57.55
N SER A 10 8.05 -29.46 -56.76
CA SER A 10 8.67 -30.81 -56.93
C SER A 10 10.13 -31.12 -56.53
N THR A 11 10.32 -32.15 -55.68
CA THR A 11 10.81 -33.51 -56.05
C THR A 11 10.93 -34.45 -54.82
N GLN A 12 11.00 -35.76 -55.05
CA GLN A 12 10.42 -36.85 -54.24
C GLN A 12 11.39 -37.67 -53.36
N LYS A 13 10.79 -38.38 -52.36
CA LYS A 13 11.03 -39.76 -51.84
C LYS A 13 12.39 -40.12 -51.18
N PRO A 14 12.50 -41.17 -50.31
CA PRO A 14 11.59 -42.31 -50.13
C PRO A 14 11.23 -42.71 -48.69
N THR A 15 10.12 -43.45 -48.60
CA THR A 15 9.68 -44.26 -47.46
C THR A 15 10.64 -45.43 -47.21
N ARG A 16 11.10 -45.62 -45.97
CA ARG A 16 11.48 -46.94 -45.43
C ARG A 16 10.69 -47.20 -44.16
N THR A 17 9.84 -48.21 -44.23
CA THR A 17 9.18 -48.83 -43.08
C THR A 17 10.23 -49.58 -42.26
N ALA A 18 10.32 -49.27 -40.97
CA ALA A 18 10.97 -50.14 -40.00
C ALA A 18 9.93 -50.53 -38.94
N THR A 19 9.50 -51.77 -39.00
CA THR A 19 8.60 -52.39 -38.02
C THR A 19 9.41 -52.72 -36.78
N PHE A 20 9.10 -52.10 -35.63
CA PHE A 20 9.62 -52.55 -34.34
C PHE A 20 8.53 -53.30 -33.57
N LYS A 21 8.83 -54.56 -33.22
CA LYS A 21 7.99 -55.39 -32.36
C LYS A 21 8.05 -54.85 -30.93
N LEU A 22 6.88 -54.70 -30.31
CA LEU A 22 6.74 -54.45 -28.87
C LEU A 22 7.08 -55.74 -28.11
N SER A 23 8.05 -55.68 -27.20
CA SER A 23 8.23 -56.67 -26.14
C SER A 23 7.76 -56.08 -24.81
N ASN A 24 6.98 -56.87 -24.08
CA ASN A 24 6.28 -56.47 -22.86
C ASN A 24 7.20 -56.08 -21.70
N ALA A 25 6.81 -54.97 -21.07
CA ALA A 25 6.73 -54.67 -19.64
C ALA A 25 7.97 -54.81 -18.74
N GLU A 26 8.43 -53.66 -18.23
CA GLU A 26 8.66 -53.50 -16.79
C GLU A 26 7.77 -52.36 -16.27
N THR A 27 6.96 -52.69 -15.27
CA THR A 27 6.09 -51.77 -14.54
C THR A 27 6.93 -50.93 -13.58
N ALA A 28 7.33 -49.72 -14.00
CA ALA A 28 7.64 -48.67 -13.05
C ALA A 28 6.31 -48.03 -12.61
N SER A 29 5.90 -48.29 -11.37
CA SER A 29 4.81 -47.56 -10.72
C SER A 29 5.24 -46.09 -10.58
N LEU A 30 4.90 -45.29 -11.58
CA LEU A 30 4.93 -43.84 -11.45
C LEU A 30 3.76 -43.47 -10.55
N SER A 31 4.06 -43.24 -9.27
CA SER A 31 3.15 -42.54 -8.38
C SER A 31 2.76 -41.24 -9.09
N PRO A 32 1.47 -40.88 -9.20
CA PRO A 32 1.10 -39.58 -9.73
C PRO A 32 1.57 -38.57 -8.68
N ARG A 33 2.81 -38.08 -8.85
CA ARG A 33 3.25 -36.88 -8.16
C ARG A 33 2.33 -35.80 -8.70
N MET A 34 1.34 -35.50 -7.88
CA MET A 34 0.34 -34.49 -8.15
C MET A 34 1.07 -33.25 -8.66
N PHE A 35 0.86 -32.92 -9.93
CA PHE A 35 1.01 -31.54 -10.37
C PHE A 35 -0.22 -30.81 -9.81
N ALA A 36 -0.21 -30.56 -8.50
CA ALA A 36 -1.00 -29.49 -7.95
C ALA A 36 -0.41 -28.22 -8.55
N ALA A 37 -1.12 -27.66 -9.53
CA ALA A 37 -0.76 -26.41 -10.15
C ALA A 37 -0.54 -25.37 -9.05
N ASN A 38 0.65 -24.75 -9.03
CA ASN A 38 0.90 -23.53 -8.28
C ASN A 38 0.03 -22.42 -8.91
N ALA A 39 -1.23 -22.34 -8.50
CA ALA A 39 -2.03 -21.15 -8.75
C ALA A 39 -1.32 -19.96 -8.06
N PRO A 40 -1.26 -18.78 -8.71
CA PRO A 40 -0.67 -17.60 -8.07
C PRO A 40 -1.42 -17.33 -6.76
N GLN A 41 -0.67 -17.30 -5.65
CA GLN A 41 -1.19 -16.91 -4.36
C GLN A 41 -1.37 -15.40 -4.37
N THR A 42 -2.62 -14.94 -4.38
CA THR A 42 -2.94 -13.51 -4.25
C THR A 42 -3.09 -13.18 -2.78
N THR A 43 -2.29 -12.24 -2.29
CA THR A 43 -2.47 -11.62 -0.96
C THR A 43 -3.13 -10.26 -1.14
N THR A 44 -4.21 -10.03 -0.40
CA THR A 44 -4.90 -8.72 -0.38
C THR A 44 -4.45 -7.96 0.86
N HIS A 45 -4.08 -6.69 0.69
CA HIS A 45 -3.83 -5.76 1.78
C HIS A 45 -4.86 -4.63 1.76
N LYS A 46 -5.38 -4.27 2.93
CA LYS A 46 -6.30 -3.15 3.13
C LYS A 46 -5.56 -1.99 3.79
N ILE A 47 -5.52 -0.86 3.11
CA ILE A 47 -4.97 0.39 3.64
C ILE A 47 -6.13 1.34 3.86
N LEU A 48 -6.26 1.85 5.08
CA LEU A 48 -7.12 2.98 5.38
C LEU A 48 -6.24 4.22 5.52
N HIS A 49 -6.68 5.35 4.97
CA HIS A 49 -5.91 6.58 5.08
C HIS A 49 -6.79 7.81 5.26
N THR A 50 -6.16 8.86 5.79
CA THR A 50 -6.71 10.23 5.85
C THR A 50 -5.67 11.23 5.33
N ASN A 51 -6.10 12.47 5.16
CA ASN A 51 -5.28 13.62 4.82
C ASN A 51 -6.04 14.90 5.24
N ASP A 52 -5.33 15.99 5.47
CA ASP A 52 -5.91 17.33 5.65
C ASP A 52 -6.97 17.39 6.78
N ILE A 53 -6.73 16.66 7.88
CA ILE A 53 -7.66 16.66 9.03
C ILE A 53 -7.81 18.10 9.56
N HIS A 54 -6.75 18.89 9.50
CA HIS A 54 -6.77 20.31 9.85
C HIS A 54 -7.44 20.61 11.21
N GLY A 55 -7.07 19.88 12.26
CA GLY A 55 -7.61 20.08 13.60
C GLY A 55 -9.06 19.62 13.80
N ARG A 56 -9.67 18.89 12.85
CA ARG A 56 -11.06 18.42 12.91
C ARG A 56 -11.24 17.19 13.79
N LEU A 57 -11.33 17.44 15.09
CA LEU A 57 -11.56 16.42 16.11
C LEU A 57 -13.01 15.89 16.08
N ALA A 58 -13.99 16.79 15.91
CA ALA A 58 -15.41 16.47 16.02
C ALA A 58 -16.06 16.15 14.65
N GLU A 59 -17.12 15.36 14.68
CA GLU A 59 -17.93 15.08 13.50
C GLU A 59 -18.71 16.34 13.07
N GLU A 60 -18.69 16.63 11.77
CA GLU A 60 -19.61 17.55 11.11
C GLU A 60 -20.42 16.76 10.10
N LYS A 61 -21.72 16.57 10.36
CA LYS A 61 -22.58 15.71 9.53
C LYS A 61 -22.47 16.05 8.04
N GLY A 62 -22.12 15.06 7.24
CA GLY A 62 -22.00 15.19 5.78
C GLY A 62 -20.73 15.90 5.29
N ARG A 63 -19.79 16.25 6.18
CA ARG A 63 -18.55 16.95 5.82
C ARG A 63 -17.29 16.37 6.45
N VAL A 64 -17.33 16.07 7.75
CA VAL A 64 -16.16 15.68 8.55
C VAL A 64 -16.54 14.46 9.38
N ILE A 65 -15.76 13.38 9.28
CA ILE A 65 -16.02 12.15 10.04
C ILE A 65 -15.80 12.33 11.55
N GLY A 66 -14.80 13.12 11.93
CA GLY A 66 -14.35 13.25 13.31
C GLY A 66 -13.56 12.03 13.79
N MET A 67 -12.66 12.24 14.75
CA MET A 67 -11.69 11.22 15.18
C MET A 67 -12.34 10.05 15.90
N ALA A 68 -13.39 10.30 16.69
CA ALA A 68 -14.11 9.25 17.41
C ALA A 68 -14.80 8.25 16.46
N LYS A 69 -15.46 8.76 15.41
CA LYS A 69 -16.11 7.90 14.43
C LYS A 69 -15.10 7.23 13.50
N LEU A 70 -14.02 7.91 13.16
CA LEU A 70 -12.92 7.32 12.40
C LEU A 70 -12.32 6.11 13.13
N LYS A 71 -12.15 6.18 14.47
CA LYS A 71 -11.75 5.03 15.28
C LYS A 71 -12.68 3.84 15.06
N THR A 72 -13.99 4.06 15.15
CA THR A 72 -14.98 3.00 14.96
C THR A 72 -14.91 2.40 13.55
N VAL A 73 -14.74 3.23 12.51
CA VAL A 73 -14.56 2.74 11.14
C VAL A 73 -13.29 1.89 11.03
N LYS A 74 -12.16 2.34 11.58
CA LYS A 74 -10.92 1.56 11.57
C LYS A 74 -11.10 0.20 12.25
N GLU A 75 -11.79 0.14 13.39
CA GLU A 75 -12.04 -1.12 14.12
C GLU A 75 -12.97 -2.08 13.36
N GLN A 76 -13.91 -1.55 12.59
CA GLN A 76 -14.80 -2.34 11.73
C GLN A 76 -14.05 -2.85 10.49
N GLU A 77 -13.28 -1.98 9.85
CA GLU A 77 -12.57 -2.31 8.61
C GLU A 77 -11.37 -3.22 8.83
N LYS A 78 -10.73 -3.14 10.00
CA LYS A 78 -9.51 -3.88 10.36
C LYS A 78 -8.45 -3.82 9.25
N PRO A 79 -8.00 -2.60 8.86
CA PRO A 79 -6.98 -2.46 7.83
C PRO A 79 -5.64 -3.01 8.31
N ASP A 80 -4.79 -3.42 7.37
CA ASP A 80 -3.39 -3.79 7.63
C ASP A 80 -2.56 -2.55 8.01
N LEU A 81 -2.93 -1.38 7.47
CA LEU A 81 -2.29 -0.09 7.76
C LEU A 81 -3.32 1.05 7.84
N MET A 82 -3.13 1.93 8.82
CA MET A 82 -3.80 3.22 8.98
C MET A 82 -2.78 4.35 8.80
N LEU A 83 -2.92 5.15 7.75
CA LEU A 83 -1.95 6.18 7.37
C LEU A 83 -2.56 7.58 7.31
N ASP A 84 -1.77 8.62 7.57
CA ASP A 84 -2.16 10.01 7.31
C ASP A 84 -1.19 10.72 6.36
N ALA A 85 -1.70 11.53 5.44
CA ALA A 85 -0.87 12.22 4.45
C ALA A 85 -0.36 13.62 4.88
N GLY A 86 -0.59 14.02 6.14
CA GLY A 86 -0.16 15.30 6.68
C GLY A 86 -1.28 16.35 6.76
N ASP A 87 -0.89 17.55 7.18
CA ASP A 87 -1.77 18.69 7.46
C ASP A 87 -2.85 18.35 8.50
N ALA A 88 -2.42 17.71 9.60
CA ALA A 88 -3.32 17.20 10.64
C ALA A 88 -3.51 18.18 11.80
N PHE A 89 -2.44 18.85 12.24
CA PHE A 89 -2.39 19.52 13.55
C PHE A 89 -3.02 20.91 13.59
N GLN A 90 -2.84 21.72 12.56
CA GLN A 90 -3.34 23.10 12.51
C GLN A 90 -4.76 23.15 11.92
N GLY A 91 -5.57 24.15 12.29
CA GLY A 91 -6.81 24.49 11.57
C GLY A 91 -7.89 25.06 12.47
N LEU A 92 -8.54 24.22 13.28
CA LEU A 92 -9.63 24.63 14.17
C LEU A 92 -9.14 25.09 15.57
N PRO A 93 -9.91 25.94 16.28
CA PRO A 93 -9.50 26.54 17.55
C PRO A 93 -9.05 25.55 18.62
N LEU A 94 -9.73 24.40 18.76
CA LEU A 94 -9.37 23.39 19.77
C LEU A 94 -7.97 22.81 19.55
N SER A 95 -7.61 22.56 18.30
CA SER A 95 -6.27 22.09 17.95
C SER A 95 -5.25 23.22 18.02
N ASN A 96 -5.59 24.42 17.53
CA ASN A 96 -4.68 25.56 17.52
C ASN A 96 -4.32 26.07 18.93
N GLN A 97 -5.27 26.07 19.86
CA GLN A 97 -5.03 26.48 21.25
C GLN A 97 -4.00 25.59 21.94
N SER A 98 -4.03 24.28 21.64
CA SER A 98 -3.07 23.30 22.14
C SER A 98 -1.85 23.15 21.23
N LYS A 99 -1.74 23.94 20.16
CA LYS A 99 -0.71 23.84 19.13
C LYS A 99 -0.53 22.40 18.60
N GLY A 100 -1.64 21.72 18.35
CA GLY A 100 -1.68 20.36 17.80
C GLY A 100 -1.68 19.23 18.83
N GLU A 101 -1.45 19.50 20.12
CA GLU A 101 -1.27 18.45 21.13
C GLU A 101 -2.54 17.61 21.34
N GLU A 102 -3.73 18.22 21.29
CA GLU A 102 -4.99 17.47 21.38
C GLU A 102 -5.25 16.62 20.14
N MET A 103 -4.79 17.07 18.96
CA MET A 103 -4.87 16.27 17.75
C MET A 103 -3.91 15.08 17.79
N ALA A 104 -2.68 15.27 18.27
CA ALA A 104 -1.72 14.18 18.46
C ALA A 104 -2.30 13.07 19.36
N LYS A 105 -2.91 13.44 20.49
CA LYS A 105 -3.59 12.48 21.38
C LYS A 105 -4.74 11.74 20.67
N ALA A 106 -5.53 12.45 19.87
CA ALA A 106 -6.63 11.85 19.12
C ALA A 106 -6.13 10.89 18.03
N MET A 107 -5.05 11.22 17.32
CA MET A 107 -4.42 10.33 16.34
C MET A 107 -3.87 9.06 17.01
N ASN A 108 -3.20 9.18 18.16
CA ASN A 108 -2.78 8.01 18.94
C ASN A 108 -3.97 7.14 19.34
N ALA A 109 -5.08 7.75 19.79
CA ALA A 109 -6.29 7.02 20.15
C ALA A 109 -6.88 6.24 18.97
N VAL A 110 -6.90 6.82 17.75
CA VAL A 110 -7.28 6.12 16.51
C VAL A 110 -6.31 4.94 16.25
N GLY A 111 -5.01 5.20 16.44
CA GLY A 111 -3.92 4.25 16.27
C GLY A 111 -3.43 4.25 14.83
N TYR A 112 -2.92 5.38 14.35
CA TYR A 112 -2.20 5.43 13.07
C TYR A 112 -0.89 4.65 13.15
N ASP A 113 -0.41 4.17 12.00
CA ASP A 113 0.86 3.47 11.87
C ASP A 113 1.98 4.41 11.39
N ALA A 114 1.64 5.39 10.55
CA ALA A 114 2.53 6.46 10.14
C ALA A 114 1.76 7.68 9.61
N MET A 115 2.41 8.83 9.60
CA MET A 115 1.97 10.01 8.86
C MET A 115 3.11 10.63 8.04
N ALA A 116 2.77 11.27 6.93
CA ALA A 116 3.69 12.18 6.24
C ALA A 116 3.75 13.54 6.96
N VAL A 117 4.87 14.24 6.81
CA VAL A 117 4.99 15.64 7.22
C VAL A 117 4.49 16.54 6.08
N GLY A 118 3.34 17.17 6.26
CA GLY A 118 2.77 18.18 5.37
C GLY A 118 3.35 19.57 5.61
N ASN A 119 2.82 20.57 4.91
CA ASN A 119 3.32 21.94 5.02
C ASN A 119 2.83 22.65 6.29
N HIS A 120 1.62 22.34 6.77
CA HIS A 120 1.05 22.98 7.95
C HIS A 120 1.56 22.39 9.28
N GLU A 121 2.29 21.28 9.25
CA GLU A 121 3.02 20.76 10.41
C GLU A 121 4.03 21.78 10.98
N PHE A 122 4.50 22.73 10.17
CA PHE A 122 5.48 23.74 10.55
C PHE A 122 4.87 25.03 11.11
N ASP A 123 3.54 25.20 11.09
CA ASP A 123 2.87 26.47 11.43
C ASP A 123 3.07 26.90 12.89
N PHE A 124 3.23 25.93 13.80
CA PHE A 124 3.53 26.21 15.21
C PHE A 124 5.03 26.27 15.52
N GLY A 125 5.87 26.17 14.49
CA GLY A 125 7.33 26.18 14.57
C GLY A 125 7.95 24.78 14.70
N TYR A 126 9.21 24.68 14.31
CA TYR A 126 9.96 23.42 14.27
C TYR A 126 10.06 22.73 15.64
N ASP A 127 10.30 23.50 16.71
CA ASP A 127 10.42 22.94 18.05
C ASP A 127 9.10 22.30 18.53
N GLN A 128 7.97 22.93 18.21
CA GLN A 128 6.66 22.35 18.48
C GLN A 128 6.43 21.09 17.65
N LEU A 129 6.81 21.09 16.36
CA LEU A 129 6.71 19.91 15.51
C LEU A 129 7.51 18.72 16.06
N LYS A 130 8.74 18.95 16.54
CA LYS A 130 9.55 17.89 17.18
C LYS A 130 8.95 17.43 18.52
N LYS A 131 8.29 18.32 19.27
CA LYS A 131 7.52 17.94 20.44
C LYS A 131 6.35 17.03 20.06
N LEU A 132 5.56 17.41 19.05
CA LEU A 132 4.44 16.61 18.56
C LEU A 132 4.90 15.24 18.06
N GLU A 133 5.98 15.17 17.29
CA GLU A 133 6.59 13.90 16.87
C GLU A 133 6.94 13.00 18.07
N GLY A 134 7.45 13.57 19.16
CA GLY A 134 7.73 12.83 20.40
C GLY A 134 6.49 12.41 21.19
N MET A 135 5.32 12.99 20.89
CA MET A 135 4.03 12.62 21.50
C MET A 135 3.29 11.54 20.71
N LEU A 136 3.63 11.32 19.44
CA LEU A 136 2.97 10.33 18.61
C LEU A 136 3.48 8.92 18.95
N ASP A 137 2.54 7.96 19.00
CA ASP A 137 2.87 6.54 19.17
C ASP A 137 3.28 5.87 17.84
N PHE A 138 3.40 6.66 16.77
CA PHE A 138 3.64 6.21 15.40
C PHE A 138 4.64 7.14 14.67
N LEU A 139 5.03 6.75 13.45
CA LEU A 139 6.12 7.42 12.73
C LEU A 139 5.66 8.66 11.97
N MET A 140 6.41 9.77 12.08
CA MET A 140 6.39 10.86 11.10
C MET A 140 7.46 10.66 10.04
N LEU A 141 7.07 10.73 8.76
CA LEU A 141 7.93 10.41 7.62
C LEU A 141 8.10 11.62 6.69
N SER A 142 9.34 11.88 6.29
CA SER A 142 9.66 12.82 5.21
C SER A 142 11.03 12.53 4.63
N THR A 143 11.13 12.56 3.29
CA THR A 143 12.38 12.33 2.56
C THR A 143 13.02 13.61 2.04
N ASN A 144 12.35 14.76 2.18
CA ASN A 144 12.77 16.01 1.56
C ASN A 144 12.91 17.20 2.54
N VAL A 145 12.70 17.00 3.84
CA VAL A 145 12.92 18.05 4.85
C VAL A 145 14.30 17.92 5.49
N TYR A 146 15.07 19.01 5.43
CA TYR A 146 16.42 19.10 6.00
C TYR A 146 16.54 20.25 6.99
N LYS A 147 17.24 20.01 8.10
CA LYS A 147 17.68 21.04 9.05
C LYS A 147 19.20 20.90 9.23
N ASP A 148 19.92 21.99 9.00
CA ASP A 148 21.38 22.07 9.15
C ASP A 148 22.12 20.95 8.38
N GLY A 149 21.68 20.68 7.15
CA GLY A 149 22.25 19.68 6.25
C GLY A 149 21.89 18.22 6.57
N LYS A 150 21.06 17.96 7.58
CA LYS A 150 20.62 16.62 7.98
C LYS A 150 19.11 16.45 7.77
N ARG A 151 18.67 15.23 7.46
CA ARG A 151 17.23 14.91 7.39
C ARG A 151 16.58 15.17 8.74
N ALA A 152 15.46 15.88 8.75
CA ALA A 152 14.76 16.26 9.97
C ALA A 152 13.88 15.13 10.55
N PHE A 153 13.46 14.20 9.69
CA PHE A 153 12.55 13.09 9.98
C PHE A 153 13.07 11.77 9.43
N LYS A 154 12.44 10.66 9.84
CA LYS A 154 12.74 9.34 9.29
C LYS A 154 12.39 9.32 7.79
N PRO A 155 13.23 8.68 6.95
CA PRO A 155 12.89 8.48 5.55
C PRO A 155 11.73 7.49 5.43
N SER A 156 10.85 7.71 4.45
CA SER A 156 9.83 6.76 4.00
C SER A 156 10.40 5.75 3.01
#